data_AF-A0A4Q4SAU5-F1
#
_entry.id   AF-A0A4Q4SAU5-F1
#
_cell.length_a   1.000
_cell.length_b   1.000
_cell.length_c   1.000
_cell.angle_alpha   90.00
_cell.angle_beta   90.00
_cell.angle_gamma   90.00
#
_symmetry.space_group_name_H-M   'P 1'
#
loop_
_entity.id
_entity.type
_entity.pdbx_description
1 polymer ?
#
loop_
_entity_poly.entity_id
_entity_poly.type
_entity_poly.pdbx_seq_one_letter_code
_entity_poly.pdbx_strand_id
1 'polypeptide(L)'
;MPRYSSRNASGVSSLIDTGKSITCEELFKYTNGRFLANEKEAANRRYVKFDVDQLCAVAATTDGKHSPVCATEKMEGGLSKALLLRKENGTEVVAKMTCTIAGPPKYTTASEVAILRYYKVLRLSQRFRIKS
;
A
#
# COMPACT_ATOMS: atom_id res chain seq x y z
N MET A 1 -18.32 13.18 -26.20
CA MET A 1 -17.92 11.85 -25.71
C MET A 1 -16.41 11.70 -25.93
N PRO A 2 -15.54 11.91 -24.92
CA PRO A 2 -14.11 11.71 -25.12
C PRO A 2 -13.80 10.22 -25.18
N ARG A 3 -13.22 9.79 -26.30
CA ARG A 3 -12.70 8.44 -26.51
C ARG A 3 -11.45 8.26 -25.66
N TYR A 4 -11.43 7.26 -24.77
CA TYR A 4 -10.19 6.81 -24.15
C TYR A 4 -9.33 6.14 -25.23
N SER A 5 -8.34 6.88 -25.73
CA SER A 5 -7.28 6.35 -26.57
C SER A 5 -6.52 5.30 -25.78
N SER A 6 -6.56 4.06 -26.27
CA SER A 6 -5.68 2.98 -25.83
C SER A 6 -4.24 3.37 -26.20
N ARG A 7 -3.54 4.01 -25.26
CA ARG A 7 -2.10 4.24 -25.36
C ARG A 7 -1.41 3.04 -24.74
N ASN A 8 -0.88 2.18 -25.60
CA ASN A 8 0.21 1.29 -25.24
C ASN A 8 1.38 2.18 -24.79
N ALA A 9 1.66 2.21 -23.48
CA ALA A 9 2.85 2.83 -22.91
C ALA A 9 3.69 1.72 -22.26
N SER A 10 4.84 1.47 -22.87
CA SER A 10 5.94 0.63 -22.41
C SER A 10 6.53 1.13 -21.09
N GLY A 11 5.86 0.84 -19.98
CA GLY A 11 6.28 1.16 -18.61
C GLY A 11 5.74 0.15 -17.60
N VAL A 12 5.88 -1.15 -17.90
CA VAL A 12 5.38 -2.23 -17.05
C VAL A 12 6.16 -2.28 -15.74
N SER A 13 5.62 -1.64 -14.69
CA SER A 13 6.00 -1.93 -13.32
C SER A 13 5.69 -3.40 -13.05
N SER A 14 6.70 -4.17 -12.67
CA SER A 14 6.50 -5.57 -12.29
C SER A 14 5.60 -5.64 -11.04
N LEU A 15 4.47 -6.34 -11.13
CA LEU A 15 3.55 -6.55 -10.00
C LEU A 15 3.90 -7.86 -9.32
N ILE A 16 4.15 -7.81 -8.00
CA ILE A 16 4.67 -8.93 -7.24
C ILE A 16 3.80 -9.17 -6.00
N ASP A 17 3.48 -10.43 -5.71
CA ASP A 17 2.94 -10.89 -4.42
C ASP A 17 3.77 -12.09 -3.96
N THR A 18 4.39 -11.99 -2.79
CA THR A 18 5.19 -13.09 -2.20
C THR A 18 6.24 -13.63 -3.18
N GLY A 19 6.92 -12.75 -3.93
CA GLY A 19 7.93 -13.11 -4.92
C GLY A 19 7.41 -13.67 -6.25
N LYS A 20 6.09 -13.71 -6.47
CA LYS A 20 5.46 -14.20 -7.71
C LYS A 20 4.91 -13.04 -8.52
N SER A 21 5.03 -13.09 -9.84
CA SER A 21 4.37 -12.13 -10.72
C SER A 21 2.86 -12.34 -10.68
N ILE A 22 2.12 -11.25 -10.52
CA ILE A 22 0.66 -11.26 -10.41
C ILE A 22 0.00 -10.30 -11.40
N THR A 23 -1.30 -10.49 -11.63
CA THR A 23 -2.10 -9.56 -12.42
C THR A 23 -2.63 -8.42 -11.53
N CYS A 24 -3.10 -7.33 -12.16
CA CYS A 24 -3.76 -6.24 -11.45
C CYS A 24 -4.97 -6.72 -10.64
N GLU A 25 -5.71 -7.73 -11.12
CA GLU A 25 -6.87 -8.25 -10.40
C GLU A 25 -6.48 -8.92 -9.08
N GLU A 26 -5.36 -9.65 -9.06
CA GLU A 26 -4.82 -10.28 -7.84
C GLU A 26 -4.25 -9.24 -6.87
N LEU A 27 -3.79 -8.10 -7.39
CA LEU A 27 -3.36 -6.95 -6.57
C LEU A 27 -4.52 -6.40 -5.73
N PHE A 28 -5.74 -6.41 -6.28
CA PHE A 28 -6.95 -5.91 -5.62
C PHE A 28 -7.58 -6.91 -4.65
N LYS A 29 -7.37 -8.21 -4.84
CA LYS A 29 -7.93 -9.28 -3.99
C LYS A 29 -7.16 -9.42 -2.68
N TYR A 30 -7.75 -10.13 -1.71
CA TYR A 30 -7.05 -10.55 -0.50
C TYR A 30 -6.37 -11.91 -0.74
N THR A 31 -5.06 -12.01 -0.55
CA THR A 31 -4.25 -13.22 -0.82
C THR A 31 -3.46 -13.71 0.40
N ASN A 32 -3.30 -12.90 1.45
CA ASN A 32 -2.43 -13.21 2.59
C ASN A 32 -3.05 -14.21 3.62
N GLY A 33 -4.14 -14.91 3.29
CA GLY A 33 -4.70 -15.93 4.17
C GLY A 33 -6.13 -16.36 3.85
N ARG A 34 -6.69 -17.18 4.75
CA ARG A 34 -8.05 -17.72 4.69
C ARG A 34 -8.87 -17.23 5.89
N PHE A 35 -10.19 -17.24 5.78
CA PHE A 35 -11.08 -16.84 6.87
C PHE A 35 -11.77 -18.06 7.49
N LEU A 36 -11.93 -18.07 8.81
CA LEU A 36 -12.61 -19.16 9.53
C LEU A 36 -14.11 -19.28 9.17
N ALA A 37 -14.74 -18.16 8.79
CA ALA A 37 -16.14 -18.10 8.40
C ALA A 37 -16.36 -17.01 7.35
N ASN A 38 -17.43 -17.15 6.56
CA ASN A 38 -17.88 -16.17 5.56
C ASN A 38 -16.76 -15.72 4.60
N GLU A 39 -15.93 -16.66 4.14
CA GLU A 39 -14.70 -16.36 3.39
C GLU A 39 -14.92 -15.45 2.19
N LYS A 40 -15.94 -15.75 1.37
CA LYS A 40 -16.28 -14.92 0.20
C LYS A 40 -16.62 -13.48 0.60
N GLU A 41 -17.37 -13.31 1.68
CA GLU A 41 -17.76 -11.98 2.17
C GLU A 41 -16.57 -11.25 2.80
N ALA A 42 -15.76 -11.95 3.59
CA ALA A 42 -14.56 -11.40 4.22
C ALA A 42 -13.49 -10.99 3.19
N ALA A 43 -13.35 -11.75 2.09
CA ALA A 43 -12.51 -11.40 0.95
C ALA A 43 -13.08 -10.20 0.18
N ASN A 44 -14.40 -10.20 -0.10
CA ASN A 44 -15.05 -9.11 -0.82
C ASN A 44 -14.95 -7.77 -0.06
N ARG A 45 -15.13 -7.78 1.26
CA ARG A 45 -14.95 -6.57 2.09
C ARG A 45 -13.51 -6.05 2.12
N ARG A 46 -12.53 -6.88 1.74
CA ARG A 46 -11.11 -6.51 1.62
C ARG A 46 -10.69 -6.31 0.17
N TYR A 47 -11.61 -6.40 -0.79
CA TYR A 47 -11.35 -6.05 -2.17
C TYR A 47 -11.29 -4.53 -2.29
N VAL A 48 -10.19 -4.02 -2.83
CA VAL A 48 -10.00 -2.58 -3.06
C VAL A 48 -9.44 -2.41 -4.46
N LYS A 49 -10.28 -1.91 -5.36
CA LYS A 49 -9.86 -1.53 -6.70
C LYS A 49 -9.32 -0.11 -6.69
N PHE A 50 -8.16 0.08 -7.29
CA PHE A 50 -7.52 1.38 -7.44
C PHE A 50 -6.81 1.46 -8.80
N ASP A 51 -6.47 2.68 -9.19
CA ASP A 51 -5.76 2.95 -10.43
C ASP A 51 -4.25 2.79 -10.20
N VAL A 52 -3.66 1.75 -10.77
CA VAL A 52 -2.23 1.41 -10.59
C VAL A 52 -1.35 2.44 -11.28
N ASP A 53 -1.74 2.91 -12.48
CA ASP A 53 -0.99 3.90 -13.24
C ASP A 53 -0.91 5.24 -12.50
N GLN A 54 -2.04 5.72 -11.98
CA GLN A 54 -2.09 6.94 -11.16
C GLN A 54 -1.30 6.78 -9.87
N LEU A 55 -1.37 5.61 -9.23
CA LEU A 55 -0.58 5.33 -8.03
C LEU A 55 0.93 5.41 -8.33
N CYS A 56 1.37 4.77 -9.42
CA CYS A 56 2.76 4.81 -9.87
C CYS A 56 3.20 6.24 -10.25
N ALA A 57 2.33 7.02 -10.90
CA ALA A 57 2.61 8.41 -11.26
C ALA A 57 2.78 9.30 -10.02
N VAL A 58 1.88 9.18 -9.04
CA VAL A 58 2.00 9.90 -7.77
C VAL A 58 3.27 9.48 -7.05
N ALA A 59 3.50 8.17 -6.91
CA ALA A 59 4.69 7.63 -6.27
C ALA A 59 5.97 8.13 -6.93
N ALA A 60 6.02 8.23 -8.26
CA ALA A 60 7.18 8.74 -8.99
C ALA A 60 7.59 10.16 -8.58
N THR A 61 6.66 10.96 -8.05
CA THR A 61 6.87 12.38 -7.70
C THR A 61 7.06 12.65 -6.20
N THR A 62 6.81 11.68 -5.32
CA THR A 62 6.71 11.89 -3.86
C THR A 62 7.96 12.47 -3.18
N ASP A 63 9.15 12.27 -3.74
CA ASP A 63 10.43 12.63 -3.09
C ASP A 63 11.09 13.88 -3.71
N GLY A 64 10.33 14.71 -4.43
CA GLY A 64 10.83 15.92 -5.10
C GLY A 64 11.73 15.65 -6.31
N LYS A 65 12.11 14.39 -6.56
CA LYS A 65 12.82 13.92 -7.75
C LYS A 65 11.94 12.93 -8.51
N HIS A 66 11.62 13.27 -9.75
CA HIS A 66 10.86 12.39 -10.62
C HIS A 66 11.70 11.14 -10.95
N SER A 67 11.21 9.96 -10.57
CA SER A 67 11.78 8.67 -10.95
C SER A 67 10.65 7.66 -11.07
N PRO A 68 10.49 6.98 -12.22
CA PRO A 68 9.37 6.08 -12.43
C PRO A 68 9.47 4.82 -11.56
N VAL A 69 8.33 4.17 -11.37
CA VAL A 69 8.21 2.95 -10.57
C VAL A 69 8.53 1.73 -11.44
N CYS A 70 9.52 0.93 -11.05
CA CYS A 70 9.94 -0.28 -11.76
C CYS A 70 9.32 -1.56 -11.20
N ALA A 71 8.94 -1.57 -9.92
CA ALA A 71 8.28 -2.71 -9.28
C ALA A 71 7.26 -2.25 -8.23
N THR A 72 6.17 -3.00 -8.10
CA THR A 72 5.18 -2.84 -7.04
C THR A 72 4.97 -4.19 -6.38
N GLU A 73 5.36 -4.29 -5.12
CA GLU A 73 5.18 -5.49 -4.31
C GLU A 73 3.99 -5.31 -3.35
N LYS A 74 3.13 -6.32 -3.32
CA LYS A 74 2.00 -6.39 -2.40
C LYS A 74 2.45 -6.91 -1.04
N MET A 75 2.37 -6.03 -0.03
CA MET A 75 2.70 -6.33 1.37
C MET A 75 1.43 -6.47 2.24
N GLU A 76 0.34 -6.95 1.65
CA GLU A 76 -1.02 -6.85 2.16
C GLU A 76 -1.18 -7.13 3.67
N GLY A 77 -1.86 -6.21 4.39
CA GLY A 77 -2.18 -6.33 5.80
C GLY A 77 -3.66 -6.66 6.08
N GLY A 78 -4.00 -6.96 7.33
CA GLY A 78 -5.33 -7.45 7.70
C GLY A 78 -6.49 -6.45 7.50
N LEU A 79 -6.23 -5.15 7.70
CA LEU A 79 -7.23 -4.06 7.61
C LEU A 79 -6.92 -3.03 6.50
N SER A 80 -5.75 -3.13 5.88
CA SER A 80 -5.30 -2.22 4.84
C SER A 80 -4.43 -2.96 3.83
N LYS A 81 -4.53 -2.58 2.55
CA LYS A 81 -3.58 -3.02 1.55
C LYS A 81 -2.36 -2.10 1.60
N ALA A 82 -1.20 -2.67 1.88
CA ALA A 82 0.08 -1.97 1.76
C ALA A 82 0.78 -2.45 0.48
N LEU A 83 1.32 -1.51 -0.27
CA LEU A 83 2.07 -1.74 -1.50
C LEU A 83 3.43 -1.07 -1.36
N LEU A 84 4.49 -1.81 -1.63
CA LEU A 84 5.86 -1.30 -1.71
C LEU A 84 6.17 -0.99 -3.16
N LEU A 85 6.24 0.30 -3.50
CA LEU A 85 6.62 0.78 -4.82
C LEU A 85 8.11 1.08 -4.84
N ARG A 86 8.84 0.38 -5.69
CA ARG A 86 10.27 0.59 -5.91
C ARG A 86 10.48 1.42 -7.16
N LYS A 87 11.24 2.50 -7.02
CA LYS A 87 11.62 3.39 -8.10
C LYS A 87 12.92 2.94 -8.77
N GLU A 88 13.14 3.39 -10.01
CA GLU A 88 14.39 3.14 -10.73
C GLU A 88 15.62 3.74 -10.03
N ASN A 89 15.45 4.85 -9.31
CA ASN A 89 16.52 5.47 -8.53
C ASN A 89 16.88 4.69 -7.25
N GLY A 90 16.27 3.52 -7.01
CA GLY A 90 16.46 2.70 -5.82
C GLY A 90 15.70 3.14 -4.58
N THR A 91 14.93 4.23 -4.65
CA THR A 91 14.08 4.69 -3.54
C THR A 91 12.79 3.87 -3.47
N GLU A 92 12.27 3.70 -2.26
CA GLU A 92 11.09 2.90 -1.98
C GLU A 92 10.00 3.76 -1.34
N VAL A 93 8.76 3.57 -1.79
CA VAL A 93 7.58 4.30 -1.30
C VAL A 93 6.52 3.28 -0.90
N VAL A 94 5.98 3.41 0.31
CA VAL A 94 4.88 2.56 0.76
C VAL A 94 3.56 3.29 0.55
N ALA A 95 2.71 2.75 -0.30
CA ALA A 95 1.32 3.19 -0.44
C ALA A 95 0.42 2.32 0.43
N LYS A 96 -0.44 2.96 1.23
CA LYS A 96 -1.40 2.27 2.09
C LYS A 96 -2.82 2.66 1.71
N MET A 97 -3.62 1.67 1.34
CA MET A 97 -5.05 1.80 1.04
C MET A 97 -5.85 1.17 2.19
N THR A 98 -6.72 1.95 2.83
CA THR A 98 -7.61 1.42 3.88
C THR A 98 -8.71 0.56 3.25
N CYS A 99 -8.90 -0.66 3.75
CA CYS A 99 -10.04 -1.47 3.36
C CYS A 99 -11.33 -0.92 3.98
N THR A 100 -12.49 -1.16 3.37
CA THR A 100 -13.78 -0.67 3.86
C THR A 100 -14.14 -1.18 5.25
N ILE A 101 -13.55 -2.31 5.66
CA ILE A 101 -13.68 -2.87 7.02
C ILE A 101 -12.98 -2.07 8.11
N ALA A 102 -12.07 -1.16 7.78
CA ALA A 102 -11.27 -0.46 8.77
C ALA A 102 -12.10 0.57 9.58
N GLY A 103 -13.36 0.81 9.20
CA GLY A 103 -14.19 1.87 9.77
C GLY A 103 -13.89 3.22 9.13
N PRO A 104 -14.43 4.34 9.68
CA PRO A 104 -14.27 5.64 9.05
C PRO A 104 -12.78 6.04 8.94
N PRO A 105 -12.30 6.51 7.76
CA PRO A 105 -10.88 6.81 7.49
C PRO A 105 -10.25 7.79 8.49
N LYS A 106 -11.09 8.68 9.05
CA LYS A 106 -10.71 9.67 10.06
C LYS A 106 -10.22 9.01 11.35
N TYR A 107 -10.85 7.91 11.78
CA TYR A 107 -10.50 7.23 13.03
C TYR A 107 -9.34 6.26 12.86
N THR A 108 -9.23 5.58 11.71
CA THR A 108 -8.11 4.66 11.42
C THR A 108 -6.79 5.41 11.36
N THR A 109 -6.75 6.49 10.59
CA THR A 109 -5.55 7.34 10.45
C THR A 109 -5.18 7.99 11.78
N ALA A 110 -6.17 8.50 12.53
CA ALA A 110 -5.92 9.12 13.84
C ALA A 110 -5.38 8.11 14.86
N SER A 111 -5.93 6.90 14.93
CA SER A 111 -5.46 5.85 15.83
C SER A 111 -4.04 5.38 15.47
N GLU A 112 -3.74 5.17 14.19
CA GLU A 112 -2.37 4.80 13.77
C GLU A 112 -1.37 5.92 14.06
N VAL A 113 -1.69 7.19 13.75
CA VAL A 113 -0.83 8.33 14.05
C VAL A 113 -0.62 8.48 15.56
N ALA A 114 -1.67 8.30 16.37
CA ALA A 114 -1.58 8.35 17.82
C ALA A 114 -0.63 7.28 18.36
N ILE A 115 -0.73 6.06 17.84
CA ILE A 115 0.15 4.94 18.19
C ILE A 115 1.59 5.24 17.75
N LEU A 116 1.82 5.68 16.51
CA LEU A 116 3.17 6.04 16.02
C LEU A 116 3.81 7.16 16.85
N ARG A 117 3.02 8.18 17.24
CA ARG A 117 3.47 9.24 18.15
C ARG A 117 3.82 8.69 19.52
N TYR A 118 2.98 7.84 20.09
CA TYR A 118 3.22 7.21 21.38
C TYR A 118 4.51 6.37 21.38
N TYR A 119 4.73 5.54 20.35
CA TYR A 119 5.98 4.78 20.21
C TYR A 119 7.21 5.68 20.10
N LYS A 120 7.11 6.80 19.36
CA LYS A 120 8.20 7.79 19.26
C LYS A 120 8.52 8.39 20.63
N VAL A 121 7.50 8.76 21.40
CA VAL A 121 7.64 9.30 22.76
C VAL A 121 8.26 8.27 23.71
N LEU A 122 7.79 7.02 23.70
CA LEU A 122 8.37 5.96 24.52
C LEU A 122 9.83 5.67 24.19
N ARG A 123 10.22 5.64 22.91
CA ARG A 123 11.62 5.47 22.51
C ARG A 123 12.52 6.58 23.04
N LEU A 124 12.03 7.81 23.01
CA LEU A 124 12.76 8.95 23.57
C LEU A 124 12.88 8.81 25.10
N SER A 125 11.79 8.47 25.79
CA SER A 125 11.79 8.24 27.24
C SER A 125 12.74 7.12 27.70
N GLN A 126 12.78 5.98 26.99
CA GLN A 126 13.70 4.89 27.32
C GLN A 126 15.17 5.23 27.01
N ARG A 127 15.46 6.03 25.98
CA ARG A 127 16.84 6.51 25.72
C ARG A 127 17.35 7.47 26.79
N PHE A 128 16.48 8.27 27.39
CA PHE A 128 16.85 9.12 28.54
C PHE A 128 17.07 8.31 29.82
N ARG A 129 16.44 7.12 29.96
CA ARG A 129 16.55 6.27 31.15
C ARG A 129 17.81 5.39 31.20
N ILE A 130 18.54 5.23 30.08
CA ILE A 130 19.78 4.40 30.00
C ILE A 130 21.05 5.29 30.02
N LYS A 131 20.90 6.61 30.13
CA LYS A 131 22.01 7.58 30.22
C LYS A 131 22.19 8.21 31.60
N SER A 132 21.66 7.59 32.66
CA SER A 132 21.82 8.06 34.04
C SER A 132 22.51 7.04 34.92
#